data_AF-A0A0F9MEL7-F1
#
_entry.id   AF-A0A0F9MEL7-F1
#
_cell.length_a   1.000
_cell.length_b   1.000
_cell.length_c   1.000
_cell.angle_alpha   90.00
_cell.angle_beta   90.00
_cell.angle_gamma   90.00
#
_symmetry.space_group_name_H-M   'P 1'
#
loop_
_entity.id
_entity.type
_entity.pdbx_description
1 polymer ?
#
loop_
_entity_poly.entity_id
_entity_poly.type
_entity_poly.pdbx_seq_one_letter_code
_entity_poly.pdbx_strand_id
1 'polypeptide(L)'
;MIGFKICDDKGFHIGLRNGFTVSVQFGRGNYCEHHHDSNWGKPNKGSSFDAETAVFSPKDDLIPVNGDSVQGWQTPDDVVLLLAIVARQKPTATHIRMRKKDR
;
A
#
# COMPACT_ATOMS: atom_id res chain seq x y z
N MET A 1 8.29 -10.98 -4.59
CA MET A 1 9.02 -11.21 -3.31
C MET A 1 8.04 -11.81 -2.31
N ILE A 2 8.49 -12.66 -1.37
CA ILE A 2 7.71 -13.02 -0.17
C ILE A 2 8.48 -12.48 1.05
N GLY A 3 7.80 -11.78 1.96
CA GLY A 3 8.43 -11.13 3.12
C GLY A 3 8.26 -9.62 3.15
N PHE A 4 9.05 -8.93 3.96
CA PHE A 4 9.00 -7.48 4.15
C PHE A 4 10.24 -6.80 3.59
N LYS A 5 10.09 -5.63 2.97
CA LYS A 5 11.18 -4.77 2.49
C LYS A 5 10.91 -3.32 2.90
N ILE A 6 11.88 -2.66 3.50
CA ILE A 6 11.84 -1.21 3.77
C ILE A 6 12.01 -0.43 2.46
N CYS A 7 11.27 0.68 2.33
CA CYS A 7 11.31 1.56 1.17
C CYS A 7 11.84 2.95 1.59
N ASP A 8 13.17 3.12 1.63
CA ASP A 8 13.86 4.40 1.92
C ASP A 8 13.31 5.16 3.14
N ASP A 9 13.01 4.43 4.22
CA ASP A 9 12.40 4.96 5.45
C ASP A 9 11.05 5.69 5.27
N LYS A 10 10.36 5.40 4.16
CA LYS A 10 9.02 5.91 3.86
C LYS A 10 7.92 4.90 4.10
N GLY A 11 8.25 3.65 4.36
CA GLY A 11 7.27 2.59 4.49
C GLY A 11 7.87 1.24 4.12
N PHE A 12 7.02 0.34 3.66
CA PHE A 12 7.42 -1.01 3.34
C PHE A 12 6.60 -1.64 2.22
N HIS A 13 7.22 -2.62 1.57
CA HIS A 13 6.51 -3.61 0.78
C HIS A 13 6.33 -4.89 1.60
N ILE A 14 5.15 -5.49 1.50
CA ILE A 14 4.86 -6.82 2.02
C ILE A 14 4.47 -7.75 0.87
N GLY A 15 5.32 -8.73 0.62
CA GLY A 15 5.10 -9.80 -0.35
C GLY A 15 4.41 -11.00 0.30
N LEU A 16 3.29 -11.44 -0.27
CA LEU A 16 2.43 -12.48 0.27
C LEU A 16 2.62 -13.82 -0.46
N ARG A 17 2.23 -14.93 0.19
CA ARG A 17 2.40 -16.29 -0.36
C ARG A 17 1.62 -16.54 -1.66
N ASN A 18 0.55 -15.79 -1.90
CA ASN A 18 -0.21 -15.86 -3.15
C ASN A 18 0.43 -15.05 -4.30
N GLY A 19 1.64 -14.53 -4.11
CA GLY A 19 2.46 -13.86 -5.11
C GLY A 19 2.27 -12.35 -5.19
N PHE A 20 1.20 -11.80 -4.61
CA PHE A 20 0.97 -10.36 -4.59
C PHE A 20 1.95 -9.64 -3.66
N THR A 21 2.27 -8.39 -3.99
CA THR A 21 2.96 -7.46 -3.09
C THR A 21 2.08 -6.26 -2.82
N VAL A 22 1.90 -5.90 -1.55
CA VAL A 22 1.25 -4.65 -1.15
C VAL A 22 2.33 -3.65 -0.75
N SER A 23 2.31 -2.48 -1.37
CA SER A 23 3.13 -1.33 -0.98
C SER A 23 2.33 -0.47 0.01
N VAL A 24 2.96 -0.09 1.12
CA VAL A 24 2.37 0.75 2.16
C VAL A 24 3.39 1.84 2.49
N GLN A 25 3.08 3.06 2.06
CA GLN A 25 4.01 4.19 2.08
C GLN A 25 3.41 5.36 2.85
N PHE A 26 4.12 5.85 3.85
CA PHE A 26 3.74 6.93 4.76
C PHE A 26 4.88 7.94 4.94
N GLY A 27 5.69 8.08 3.89
CA GLY A 27 6.82 8.99 3.81
C GLY A 27 6.47 10.32 3.14
N ARG A 28 7.44 11.25 3.17
CA ARG A 28 7.32 12.52 2.45
C ARG A 28 7.04 12.32 0.96
N GLY A 29 6.06 13.05 0.45
CA GLY A 29 5.64 13.00 -0.95
C GLY A 29 4.69 11.85 -1.30
N ASN A 30 4.51 10.84 -0.43
CA ASN A 30 3.43 9.86 -0.60
C ASN A 30 2.08 10.51 -0.26
N TYR A 31 0.98 10.02 -0.82
CA TYR A 31 -0.37 10.49 -0.53
C TYR A 31 -0.82 10.12 0.89
N CYS A 32 -0.29 10.83 1.89
CA CYS A 32 -0.51 10.67 3.33
C CYS A 32 -0.36 12.03 4.05
N GLU A 33 -0.34 12.05 5.39
CA GLU A 33 -0.09 13.23 6.25
C GLU A 33 1.11 14.06 5.75
N HIS A 34 2.17 13.38 5.31
CA HIS A 34 3.43 14.00 4.89
C HIS A 34 3.50 14.31 3.39
N HIS A 35 2.36 14.32 2.68
CA HIS A 35 2.35 14.52 1.24
C HIS A 35 3.00 15.85 0.81
N HIS A 36 2.72 16.92 1.56
CA HIS A 36 3.21 18.27 1.26
C HIS A 36 4.52 18.64 1.96
N ASP A 37 5.12 17.71 2.70
CA ASP A 37 6.43 17.93 3.31
C ASP A 37 7.49 18.18 2.22
N SER A 38 8.37 19.15 2.47
CA SER A 38 9.53 19.42 1.60
C SER A 38 10.67 18.40 1.83
N ASN A 39 11.66 18.37 0.92
CA ASN A 39 12.83 17.49 1.01
C ASN A 39 12.51 16.00 0.95
N TRP A 40 11.86 15.57 -0.14
CA TRP A 40 11.38 14.20 -0.34
C TRP A 40 12.46 13.12 -0.28
N GLY A 41 13.75 13.47 -0.40
CA GLY A 41 14.88 12.56 -0.26
C GLY A 41 15.32 12.26 1.17
N LYS A 42 14.68 12.86 2.19
CA LYS A 42 15.02 12.62 3.60
C LYS A 42 14.02 11.65 4.27
N PRO A 43 14.51 10.67 5.06
CA PRO A 43 13.70 9.80 5.91
C PRO A 43 12.66 10.56 6.74
N ASN A 44 11.49 9.96 6.93
CA ASN A 44 10.46 10.56 7.77
C ASN A 44 10.80 10.41 9.25
N LYS A 45 10.20 11.24 10.12
CA LYS A 45 10.41 11.17 11.59
C LYS A 45 9.73 9.95 12.26
N GLY A 46 9.13 9.05 11.47
CA GLY A 46 8.76 7.70 11.92
C GLY A 46 7.28 7.41 12.12
N SER A 47 6.36 8.33 11.82
CA SER A 47 4.90 8.07 11.94
C SER A 47 4.07 8.90 10.96
N SER A 48 2.88 8.39 10.61
CA SER A 48 1.84 9.09 9.85
C SER A 48 0.47 8.60 10.31
N PHE A 49 -0.55 9.45 10.28
CA PHE A 49 -1.94 9.03 10.59
C PHE A 49 -2.55 8.11 9.52
N ASP A 50 -2.02 8.17 8.30
CA ASP A 50 -2.49 7.43 7.15
C ASP A 50 -1.32 7.05 6.23
N ALA A 51 -1.62 6.27 5.18
CA ALA A 51 -0.67 5.79 4.21
C ALA A 51 -1.23 5.86 2.79
N GLU A 52 -0.32 5.89 1.82
CA GLU A 52 -0.54 5.52 0.45
C GLU A 52 -0.39 4.00 0.30
N THR A 53 -1.27 3.38 -0.48
CA THR A 53 -1.19 1.95 -0.81
C THR A 53 -1.21 1.68 -2.30
N ALA A 54 -0.54 0.61 -2.70
CA ALA A 54 -0.56 0.06 -4.05
C ALA A 54 -0.46 -1.47 -4.02
N VAL A 55 -0.99 -2.15 -5.03
CA VAL A 55 -0.95 -3.62 -5.13
C VAL A 55 -0.29 -4.04 -6.44
N PHE A 56 0.77 -4.83 -6.33
CA PHE A 56 1.45 -5.47 -7.44
C PHE A 56 0.99 -6.92 -7.56
N SER A 57 0.67 -7.34 -8.78
CA SER A 57 0.30 -8.72 -9.11
C SER A 57 1.50 -9.67 -8.97
N PRO A 58 1.30 -10.99 -9.02
CA PRO A 58 2.41 -11.95 -9.06
C PRO A 58 3.35 -11.79 -10.27
N LYS A 59 2.92 -11.05 -11.31
CA LYS A 59 3.73 -10.69 -12.48
C LYS A 59 4.41 -9.33 -12.34
N ASP A 60 4.32 -8.71 -11.17
CA ASP A 60 4.85 -7.38 -10.84
C ASP A 60 4.12 -6.22 -11.55
N ASP A 61 2.91 -6.48 -12.06
CA ASP A 61 2.05 -5.44 -12.63
C ASP A 61 1.31 -4.67 -11.53
N LEU A 62 1.28 -3.34 -11.60
CA LEU A 62 0.43 -2.53 -10.71
C LEU A 62 -1.05 -2.72 -11.10
N ILE A 63 -1.87 -3.22 -10.18
CA ILE A 63 -3.29 -3.50 -10.43
C ILE A 63 -4.21 -2.56 -9.63
N PRO A 64 -5.39 -2.20 -10.18
CA PRO A 64 -6.29 -1.27 -9.52
C PRO A 64 -7.01 -1.90 -8.32
N VAL A 65 -7.18 -1.10 -7.27
CA VAL A 65 -8.08 -1.35 -6.14
C VAL A 65 -9.25 -0.38 -6.29
N ASN A 66 -10.46 -0.91 -6.49
CA ASN A 66 -11.67 -0.09 -6.74
C ASN A 66 -11.57 0.91 -7.91
N GLY A 67 -10.68 0.67 -8.88
CA GLY A 67 -10.49 1.53 -10.05
C GLY A 67 -9.25 2.41 -9.99
N ASP A 68 -8.67 2.62 -8.80
CA ASP A 68 -7.44 3.40 -8.65
C ASP A 68 -6.22 2.48 -8.53
N SER A 69 -5.13 2.78 -9.22
CA SER A 69 -3.88 2.00 -9.12
C SER A 69 -3.05 2.35 -7.86
N VAL A 70 -3.27 3.54 -7.30
CA VAL A 70 -2.66 4.02 -6.05
C VAL A 70 -3.75 4.66 -5.20
N GLN A 71 -3.85 4.29 -3.93
CA GLN A 71 -4.85 4.82 -3.00
C GLN A 71 -4.16 5.67 -1.94
N GLY A 72 -4.48 6.96 -1.88
CA GLY A 72 -3.97 7.86 -0.85
C GLY A 72 -4.82 7.88 0.42
N TRP A 73 -4.28 8.43 1.50
CA TRP A 73 -4.96 8.71 2.77
C TRP A 73 -5.71 7.51 3.36
N GLN A 74 -5.12 6.31 3.24
CA GLN A 74 -5.64 5.08 3.82
C GLN A 74 -5.34 5.04 5.31
N THR A 75 -6.37 4.88 6.15
CA THR A 75 -6.17 4.69 7.59
C THR A 75 -5.50 3.34 7.87
N PRO A 76 -4.94 3.11 9.08
CA PRO A 76 -4.44 1.80 9.46
C PRO A 76 -5.48 0.66 9.27
N ASP A 77 -6.76 0.93 9.54
CA ASP A 77 -7.84 -0.03 9.33
C ASP A 77 -8.06 -0.35 7.84
N ASP A 78 -7.95 0.66 6.97
CA ASP A 78 -8.01 0.47 5.51
C ASP A 78 -6.85 -0.41 5.03
N VAL A 79 -5.63 -0.20 5.56
CA VAL A 79 -4.46 -1.01 5.24
C VAL A 79 -4.65 -2.46 5.69
N VAL A 80 -5.13 -2.68 6.91
CA VAL A 80 -5.43 -4.03 7.43
C VAL A 80 -6.49 -4.73 6.57
N LEU A 81 -7.56 -4.02 6.19
CA LEU A 81 -8.60 -4.54 5.31
C LEU A 81 -8.03 -4.92 3.94
N LEU A 82 -7.23 -4.05 3.33
CA LEU A 82 -6.58 -4.31 2.04
C LEU A 82 -5.72 -5.57 2.13
N LEU A 83 -4.86 -5.68 3.13
CA LEU A 83 -4.00 -6.86 3.33
C LEU A 83 -4.83 -8.14 3.47
N ALA A 84 -5.90 -8.11 4.27
CA ALA A 84 -6.78 -9.25 4.48
C ALA A 84 -7.54 -9.68 3.21
N ILE A 85 -7.85 -8.73 2.31
CA ILE A 85 -8.49 -9.01 1.02
C ILE A 85 -7.45 -9.56 0.02
N VAL A 86 -6.29 -8.90 -0.09
CA VAL A 86 -5.24 -9.28 -1.05
C VAL A 86 -4.69 -10.66 -0.71
N ALA A 87 -4.49 -11.00 0.56
CA ALA A 87 -4.00 -12.31 1.00
C ALA A 87 -4.91 -13.49 0.60
N ARG A 88 -6.18 -13.23 0.25
CA ARG A 88 -7.16 -14.24 -0.15
C ARG A 88 -7.38 -14.31 -1.66
N GLN A 89 -6.71 -13.47 -2.44
CA GLN A 89 -6.88 -13.45 -3.89
C GLN A 89 -6.23 -14.65 -4.57
N LYS A 90 -6.85 -15.05 -5.69
CA LYS A 90 -6.20 -15.95 -6.64
C LYS A 90 -5.03 -15.21 -7.30
N PRO A 91 -3.88 -15.87 -7.53
CA PRO A 91 -2.72 -15.27 -8.21
C PRO A 91 -3.03 -14.65 -9.58
N THR A 92 -4.14 -15.02 -10.20
CA THR A 92 -4.58 -14.52 -11.51
C THR A 92 -5.46 -13.27 -11.43
N ALA A 93 -5.75 -12.73 -10.24
CA ALA A 93 -6.58 -11.53 -10.11
C ALA A 93 -5.87 -10.32 -10.74
N THR A 94 -6.61 -9.57 -11.54
CA THR A 94 -6.13 -8.38 -12.26
C THR A 94 -6.61 -7.06 -11.66
N HIS A 95 -7.46 -7.12 -10.63
CA HIS A 95 -7.96 -5.98 -9.87
C HIS A 95 -8.42 -6.46 -8.49
N ILE A 96 -8.46 -5.56 -7.53
CA ILE A 96 -8.96 -5.79 -6.18
C ILE A 96 -10.26 -5.01 -5.99
N ARG A 97 -11.23 -5.65 -5.32
CA ARG A 97 -12.45 -4.98 -4.86
C ARG A 97 -12.42 -4.92 -3.34
N MET A 98 -12.55 -3.73 -2.79
CA MET A 98 -12.55 -3.47 -1.36
C MET A 98 -13.77 -2.62 -1.01
N ARG A 99 -14.57 -3.05 -0.04
CA ARG A 99 -15.64 -2.20 0.51
C ARG A 99 -15.17 -1.71 1.87
N LYS A 100 -14.86 -0.42 1.97
CA LYS A 100 -14.63 0.21 3.26
C LYS A 100 -15.94 0.13 4.06
N LYS A 101 -15.85 -0.11 5.36
CA LYS A 101 -17.01 0.11 6.22
C LYS A 101 -17.25 1.61 6.27
N ASP A 102 -18.50 2.02 6.15
CA ASP A 102 -18.87 3.42 6.37
C ASP A 102 -18.39 3.81 7.77
N ARG A 103 -17.67 4.93 7.86
CA ARG A 103 -17.13 5.46 9.12
C ARG A 103 -18.23 6.06 9.97
#